data_AF-A0A838KSW4-F1
#
_entry.id   AF-A0A838KSW4-F1
#
_cell.length_a   1.000
_cell.length_b   1.000
_cell.length_c   1.000
_cell.angle_alpha   90.00
_cell.angle_beta   90.00
_cell.angle_gamma   90.00
#
_symmetry.space_group_name_H-M   'P 1'
#
loop_
_entity.id
_entity.type
_entity.pdbx_description
1 polymer ?
#
loop_
_entity_poly.entity_id
_entity_poly.type
_entity_poly.pdbx_seq_one_letter_code
_entity_poly.pdbx_strand_id
1 'polypeptide(L)'
;MAARSSTEPRSPADPGATKRVSPPRKFPETEGPGAGCVFPYQRRPRKTVPNRPPDALVRGPGNRPNDSGRKPYRTRALLLTRAPWNYREGEYVDLKSKNVEAVSVNTIRTLAMDAVEKASSGHPGTPRSMVPVAYTIYTKILRHNPDNPTWPDRDRFVLSAGHASMPQYAMLHLTGYDLALEDLENFRQWESRTPEHPEHFMPPGVEPTTGPLGQGFANGIGMAMAKRFWRALSAILMPRRQ
;
A
#
# COMPACT_ATOMS: atom_id res chain seq x y z
N MET A 1 2.10 3.17 -67.73
CA MET A 1 3.42 3.68 -67.32
C MET A 1 3.80 2.98 -66.03
N ALA A 2 4.84 2.15 -66.08
CA ALA A 2 5.38 1.42 -64.95
C ALA A 2 6.35 2.32 -64.17
N ALA A 3 6.37 2.19 -62.85
CA ALA A 3 7.53 2.52 -62.03
C ALA A 3 7.66 1.44 -60.95
N ARG A 4 8.60 0.53 -61.18
CA ARG A 4 9.13 -0.43 -60.20
C ARG A 4 10.23 0.28 -59.41
N SER A 5 10.30 0.09 -58.09
CA SER A 5 11.57 0.19 -57.35
C SER A 5 11.61 -0.84 -56.21
N SER A 6 12.26 -1.95 -56.54
CA SER A 6 13.10 -2.82 -55.70
C SER A 6 12.90 -2.78 -54.18
N THR A 7 12.24 -3.83 -53.69
CA THR A 7 12.47 -4.44 -52.38
C THR A 7 13.86 -5.12 -52.35
N GLU A 8 14.77 -4.65 -51.50
CA GLU A 8 15.98 -5.40 -51.13
C GLU A 8 15.69 -6.31 -49.92
N PRO A 9 16.19 -7.55 -49.90
CA PRO A 9 16.03 -8.45 -48.77
C PRO A 9 17.00 -8.11 -47.63
N ARG A 10 16.49 -7.93 -46.41
CA ARG A 10 17.29 -7.81 -45.19
C ARG A 10 18.00 -9.14 -44.90
N SER A 11 19.32 -9.08 -44.76
CA SER A 11 20.20 -10.16 -44.29
C SER A 11 19.79 -10.67 -42.89
N PRO A 12 19.90 -11.97 -42.58
CA PRO A 12 19.54 -12.50 -41.27
C PRO A 12 20.53 -12.05 -40.19
N ALA A 13 19.99 -11.55 -39.07
CA ALA A 13 20.76 -11.07 -37.94
C ALA A 13 21.45 -12.23 -37.18
N ASP A 14 22.71 -11.99 -36.87
CA ASP A 14 23.65 -12.84 -36.14
C ASP A 14 23.20 -13.14 -34.68
N PRO A 15 23.07 -14.41 -34.25
CA PRO A 15 22.68 -14.76 -32.89
C PRO A 15 23.90 -14.74 -31.96
N GLY A 16 24.39 -13.54 -31.62
CA GLY A 16 25.60 -13.42 -30.78
C GLY A 16 25.82 -12.09 -30.07
N ALA A 17 24.94 -11.10 -30.22
CA ALA A 17 25.13 -9.77 -29.62
C ALA A 17 24.50 -9.67 -28.22
N THR A 18 25.26 -10.06 -27.19
CA THR A 18 24.94 -9.72 -25.80
C THR A 18 24.98 -8.20 -25.61
N LYS A 19 23.87 -7.61 -25.14
CA LYS A 19 23.82 -6.19 -24.77
C LYS A 19 24.83 -5.95 -23.64
N ARG A 20 25.95 -5.28 -23.95
CA ARG A 20 26.89 -4.76 -22.95
C ARG A 20 26.14 -3.79 -22.04
N VAL A 21 25.91 -4.18 -20.79
CA VAL A 21 25.42 -3.30 -19.73
C VAL A 21 26.57 -2.35 -19.38
N SER A 22 26.34 -1.05 -19.55
CA SER A 22 27.29 -0.02 -19.10
C SER A 22 27.40 -0.06 -17.58
N PRO A 23 28.62 0.01 -17.00
CA PRO A 23 28.78 0.06 -15.54
C PRO A 23 28.19 1.36 -14.96
N PRO A 24 27.78 1.36 -13.68
CA PRO A 24 27.23 2.56 -13.04
C PRO A 24 28.28 3.69 -13.00
N ARG A 25 27.81 4.93 -13.23
CA ARG A 25 28.67 6.14 -13.14
C ARG A 25 29.20 6.28 -11.71
N LYS A 26 30.53 6.32 -11.55
CA LYS A 26 31.18 6.68 -10.29
C LYS A 26 30.93 8.15 -9.98
N PHE A 27 30.44 8.45 -8.78
CA PHE A 27 30.40 9.82 -8.25
C PHE A 27 31.80 10.24 -7.81
N PRO A 28 32.16 11.53 -7.91
CA PRO A 28 33.49 12.01 -7.54
C PRO A 28 33.70 11.93 -6.03
N GLU A 29 34.83 11.32 -5.64
CA GLU A 29 35.34 11.29 -4.27
C GLU A 29 35.75 12.70 -3.86
N THR A 30 35.10 13.27 -2.84
CA THR A 30 35.59 14.48 -2.18
C THR A 30 36.41 14.07 -0.96
N GLU A 31 37.72 14.25 -1.05
CA GLU A 31 38.63 14.13 0.08
C GLU A 31 38.58 15.37 1.00
N GLY A 32 38.52 15.10 2.31
CA GLY A 32 39.08 15.93 3.37
C GLY A 32 38.10 16.49 4.42
N PRO A 33 38.54 16.79 5.68
CA PRO A 33 39.72 16.34 6.41
C PRO A 33 39.36 15.54 7.68
N GLY A 34 40.33 14.76 8.18
CA GLY A 34 40.19 13.98 9.40
C GLY A 34 39.99 14.82 10.67
N ALA A 35 38.97 14.47 11.44
CA ALA A 35 38.90 14.69 12.87
C ALA A 35 38.13 13.52 13.48
N GLY A 36 38.81 12.70 14.27
CA GLY A 36 38.20 11.58 14.97
C GLY A 36 37.16 12.06 15.97
N CYS A 37 35.92 11.64 15.77
CA CYS A 37 34.92 11.53 16.84
C CYS A 37 34.54 10.05 16.97
N VAL A 38 35.34 9.33 17.75
CA VAL A 38 34.97 8.03 18.31
C VAL A 38 33.80 8.28 19.26
N PHE A 39 32.58 7.94 18.84
CA PHE A 39 31.47 7.84 19.77
C PHE A 39 31.62 6.54 20.58
N PRO A 40 31.72 6.59 21.92
CA PRO A 40 31.79 5.38 22.72
C PRO A 40 30.47 4.61 22.62
N TYR A 41 30.53 3.39 22.07
CA TYR A 41 29.47 2.41 22.19
C TYR A 41 29.35 1.97 23.66
N GLN A 42 28.58 2.72 24.46
CA GLN A 42 28.16 2.25 25.78
C GLN A 42 27.14 1.12 25.59
N ARG A 43 27.60 -0.12 25.73
CA ARG A 43 26.71 -1.29 25.91
C ARG A 43 25.79 -1.01 27.11
N ARG A 44 24.51 -0.72 26.86
CA ARG A 44 23.51 -0.75 27.94
C ARG A 44 23.46 -2.18 28.50
N PRO A 45 23.52 -2.38 29.83
CA PRO A 45 23.39 -3.71 30.40
C PRO A 45 22.01 -4.29 30.05
N ARG A 46 21.99 -5.54 29.57
CA ARG A 46 20.78 -6.35 29.42
C ARG A 46 20.07 -6.37 30.76
N LYS A 47 18.82 -5.88 30.83
CA LYS A 47 17.95 -6.23 31.96
C LYS A 47 17.71 -7.74 31.88
N THR A 48 18.26 -8.48 32.83
CA THR A 48 17.93 -9.89 33.06
C THR A 48 16.45 -9.96 33.40
N VAL A 49 15.67 -10.60 32.53
CA VAL A 49 14.28 -10.97 32.84
C VAL A 49 14.37 -12.19 33.77
N PRO A 50 13.79 -12.18 34.98
CA PRO A 50 13.80 -13.36 35.84
C PRO A 50 13.00 -14.49 35.17
N ASN A 51 13.57 -15.70 35.20
CA ASN A 51 12.92 -16.93 34.72
C ASN A 51 11.52 -17.09 35.31
N ARG A 52 10.51 -17.22 34.43
CA ARG A 52 9.15 -17.59 34.84
C ARG A 52 9.07 -19.11 34.91
N PRO A 53 8.62 -19.73 36.01
CA PRO A 53 8.49 -21.17 36.08
C PRO A 53 7.42 -21.67 35.08
N PRO A 54 7.60 -22.85 34.49
CA PRO A 54 6.55 -23.50 33.73
C PRO A 54 5.58 -24.07 34.76
N ASP A 55 4.42 -23.44 34.89
CA ASP A 55 3.16 -23.95 35.47
C ASP A 55 2.39 -22.81 36.15
N ALA A 56 1.68 -22.03 35.33
CA ALA A 56 0.69 -21.07 35.83
C ALA A 56 -0.52 -21.02 34.88
N LEU A 57 -1.32 -22.09 34.98
CA LEU A 57 -2.78 -22.14 34.96
C LEU A 57 -3.53 -21.02 34.21
N VAL A 58 -4.24 -21.48 33.16
CA VAL A 58 -5.59 -21.07 32.74
C VAL A 58 -6.28 -20.15 33.76
N ARG A 59 -6.52 -18.89 33.41
CA ARG A 59 -7.46 -18.01 34.12
C ARG A 59 -8.38 -17.32 33.12
N GLY A 60 -9.69 -17.57 33.28
CA GLY A 60 -10.77 -16.93 32.54
C GLY A 60 -10.95 -15.44 32.87
N PRO A 61 -12.00 -14.80 32.34
CA PRO A 61 -12.13 -13.35 32.34
C PRO A 61 -12.44 -12.81 33.74
N GLY A 62 -11.42 -12.26 34.39
CA GLY A 62 -11.52 -11.62 35.71
C GLY A 62 -11.50 -10.10 35.63
N ASN A 63 -12.54 -9.49 36.21
CA ASN A 63 -12.69 -8.06 36.51
C ASN A 63 -11.40 -7.39 37.01
N ARG A 64 -11.06 -6.23 36.43
CA ARG A 64 -10.11 -5.29 37.04
C ARG A 64 -10.86 -4.39 38.02
N PRO A 65 -10.46 -4.29 39.29
CA PRO A 65 -11.11 -3.42 40.26
C PRO A 65 -10.43 -2.05 40.28
N ASN A 66 -10.98 -1.04 39.57
CA ASN A 66 -10.79 0.40 39.81
C ASN A 66 -11.38 1.38 38.75
N ASP A 67 -12.48 1.06 38.06
CA ASP A 67 -13.21 2.09 37.27
C ASP A 67 -14.46 2.57 38.03
N SER A 68 -14.24 3.36 39.08
CA SER A 68 -15.29 4.05 39.82
C SER A 68 -15.75 5.30 39.04
N GLY A 69 -16.88 5.18 38.34
CA GLY A 69 -17.85 6.28 38.27
C GLY A 69 -17.94 7.13 37.00
N ARG A 70 -17.41 6.70 35.84
CA ARG A 70 -17.75 7.37 34.56
C ARG A 70 -18.78 6.56 33.79
N LYS A 71 -20.05 7.00 33.82
CA LYS A 71 -21.08 6.51 32.89
C LYS A 71 -20.62 6.81 31.46
N PRO A 72 -20.46 5.82 30.56
CA PRO A 72 -20.10 6.10 29.19
C PRO A 72 -21.23 6.88 28.51
N TYR A 73 -20.86 7.98 27.88
CA TYR A 73 -21.74 8.79 27.05
C TYR A 73 -22.35 7.91 25.96
N ARG A 74 -23.68 7.78 25.94
CA ARG A 74 -24.42 7.17 24.84
C ARG A 74 -24.47 8.15 23.67
N THR A 75 -23.38 8.30 22.94
CA THR A 75 -23.47 8.89 21.60
C THR A 75 -24.08 7.83 20.69
N ARG A 76 -25.33 8.05 20.26
CA ARG A 76 -25.98 7.27 19.20
C ARG A 76 -25.16 7.42 17.91
N ALA A 77 -24.19 6.53 17.70
CA ALA A 77 -23.64 6.25 16.38
C ALA A 77 -24.66 5.38 15.62
N LEU A 78 -25.83 5.97 15.30
CA LEU A 78 -26.79 5.42 14.37
C LEU A 78 -26.28 5.74 12.96
N LEU A 79 -25.57 4.79 12.32
CA LEU A 79 -25.60 4.57 10.85
C LEU A 79 -24.57 3.55 10.32
N LEU A 80 -23.66 3.00 11.14
CA LEU A 80 -22.65 2.03 10.66
C LEU A 80 -22.78 0.60 11.22
N THR A 81 -23.70 0.36 12.15
CA THR A 81 -23.82 -0.93 12.88
C THR A 81 -24.68 -1.99 12.18
N ARG A 82 -25.18 -1.72 10.97
CA ARG A 82 -26.00 -2.65 10.17
C ARG A 82 -25.28 -3.23 8.95
N ALA A 83 -23.97 -3.04 8.85
CA ALA A 83 -23.19 -3.72 7.83
C ALA A 83 -23.09 -5.21 8.21
N PRO A 84 -23.29 -6.17 7.28
CA PRO A 84 -23.27 -7.62 7.55
C PRO A 84 -21.90 -8.16 8.00
N TRP A 85 -20.91 -7.28 8.20
CA TRP A 85 -19.51 -7.60 8.48
C TRP A 85 -19.15 -7.37 9.95
N ASN A 86 -20.12 -7.54 10.86
CA ASN A 86 -19.87 -7.51 12.31
C ASN A 86 -18.90 -8.63 12.67
N TYR A 87 -17.61 -8.29 12.68
CA TYR A 87 -16.52 -9.12 13.15
C TYR A 87 -16.82 -9.61 14.56
N ARG A 88 -17.14 -10.90 14.68
CA ARG A 88 -17.15 -11.61 15.97
C ARG A 88 -15.75 -12.16 16.16
N GLU A 89 -15.12 -11.88 17.31
CA GLU A 89 -13.88 -12.54 17.71
C GLU A 89 -14.08 -14.07 17.56
N GLY A 90 -13.27 -14.70 16.70
CA GLY A 90 -13.33 -16.15 16.44
C GLY A 90 -13.92 -16.59 15.09
N GLU A 91 -14.40 -15.69 14.22
CA GLU A 91 -14.72 -16.08 12.83
C GLU A 91 -13.43 -16.36 12.04
N TYR A 92 -13.24 -17.63 11.68
CA TYR A 92 -12.18 -18.07 10.76
C TYR A 92 -12.39 -17.46 9.37
N VAL A 93 -11.28 -17.25 8.65
CA VAL A 93 -11.28 -16.81 7.25
C VAL A 93 -11.92 -17.91 6.40
N ASP A 94 -13.22 -17.81 6.11
CA ASP A 94 -13.89 -18.76 5.22
C ASP A 94 -13.62 -18.40 3.76
N LEU A 95 -12.64 -19.10 3.18
CA LEU A 95 -12.30 -19.01 1.76
C LEU A 95 -13.17 -19.91 0.87
N LYS A 96 -13.97 -20.80 1.47
CA LYS A 96 -14.86 -21.72 0.74
C LYS A 96 -16.30 -21.19 0.63
N SER A 97 -16.55 -20.00 1.15
CA SER A 97 -17.87 -19.38 1.09
C SER A 97 -18.32 -19.18 -0.36
N LYS A 98 -19.63 -19.34 -0.61
CA LYS A 98 -20.22 -19.01 -1.93
C LYS A 98 -20.33 -17.49 -2.18
N ASN A 99 -20.07 -16.67 -1.16
CA ASN A 99 -20.12 -15.23 -1.27
C ASN A 99 -18.77 -14.69 -1.76
N VAL A 100 -18.71 -14.32 -3.04
CA VAL A 100 -17.49 -13.82 -3.68
C VAL A 100 -16.95 -12.58 -2.98
N GLU A 101 -17.80 -11.67 -2.50
CA GLU A 101 -17.33 -10.47 -1.79
C GLU A 101 -16.61 -10.83 -0.49
N ALA A 102 -17.17 -11.77 0.26
CA ALA A 102 -16.57 -12.25 1.51
C ALA A 102 -15.23 -12.95 1.25
N VAL A 103 -15.16 -13.78 0.20
CA VAL A 103 -13.91 -14.42 -0.23
C VAL A 103 -12.88 -13.36 -0.63
N SER A 104 -13.22 -12.39 -1.47
CA SER A 104 -12.29 -11.33 -1.89
C SER A 104 -11.75 -10.52 -0.71
N VAL A 105 -12.61 -10.09 0.21
CA VAL A 105 -12.20 -9.38 1.43
C VAL A 105 -11.27 -10.25 2.27
N ASN A 106 -11.56 -11.53 2.38
CA ASN A 106 -10.73 -12.47 3.11
C ASN A 106 -9.38 -12.74 2.44
N THR A 107 -9.34 -12.85 1.11
CA THR A 107 -8.10 -12.98 0.33
C THR A 107 -7.20 -11.75 0.53
N ILE A 108 -7.76 -10.53 0.50
CA ILE A 108 -6.96 -9.33 0.75
C ILE A 108 -6.41 -9.31 2.19
N ARG A 109 -7.19 -9.80 3.17
CA ARG A 109 -6.72 -9.92 4.55
C ARG A 109 -5.56 -10.90 4.67
N THR A 110 -5.65 -12.07 4.05
CA THR A 110 -4.59 -13.08 4.11
C THR A 110 -3.34 -12.57 3.40
N LEU A 111 -3.45 -11.99 2.20
CA LEU A 111 -2.32 -11.38 1.51
C LEU A 111 -1.60 -10.32 2.37
N ALA A 112 -2.38 -9.47 3.05
CA ALA A 112 -1.80 -8.45 3.94
C ALA A 112 -1.10 -9.06 5.16
N MET A 113 -1.63 -10.14 5.74
CA MET A 113 -1.02 -10.83 6.87
C MET A 113 0.24 -11.59 6.46
N ASP A 114 0.16 -12.37 5.39
CA ASP A 114 1.22 -13.25 4.93
C ASP A 114 2.44 -12.44 4.49
N ALA A 115 2.25 -11.31 3.80
CA ALA A 115 3.35 -10.42 3.43
C ALA A 115 4.04 -9.77 4.64
N VAL A 116 3.25 -9.33 5.64
CA VAL A 116 3.81 -8.73 6.88
C VAL A 116 4.58 -9.77 7.68
N GLU A 117 4.05 -11.00 7.76
CA GLU A 117 4.71 -12.12 8.44
C GLU A 117 6.01 -12.50 7.73
N LYS A 118 5.98 -12.64 6.40
CA LYS A 118 7.17 -12.94 5.59
C LYS A 118 8.25 -11.87 5.73
N ALA A 119 7.85 -10.59 5.76
CA ALA A 119 8.76 -9.47 6.00
C ALA A 119 9.25 -9.39 7.46
N SER A 120 8.67 -10.16 8.39
CA SER A 120 8.89 -10.08 9.84
C SER A 120 8.76 -8.66 10.39
N SER A 121 7.97 -7.83 9.72
CA SER A 121 8.00 -6.38 9.92
C SER A 121 6.77 -5.71 9.30
N GLY A 122 5.99 -5.00 10.11
CA GLY A 122 4.82 -4.26 9.63
C GLY A 122 3.75 -4.07 10.70
N HIS A 123 2.62 -3.49 10.28
CA HIS A 123 1.47 -3.25 11.15
C HIS A 123 0.35 -4.20 10.72
N PRO A 124 0.14 -5.38 11.32
CA PRO A 124 -0.88 -6.31 10.83
C PRO A 124 -2.32 -5.91 11.21
N GLY A 125 -2.50 -5.16 12.31
CA GLY A 125 -3.81 -4.83 12.86
C GLY A 125 -4.63 -3.85 12.01
N THR A 126 -4.06 -2.69 11.67
CA THR A 126 -4.74 -1.63 10.90
C THR A 126 -5.08 -2.07 9.47
N PRO A 127 -4.18 -2.70 8.71
CA PRO A 127 -4.47 -3.32 7.42
C PRO A 127 -5.68 -4.24 7.43
N ARG A 128 -5.75 -5.16 8.39
CA ARG A 128 -6.83 -6.15 8.48
C ARG A 128 -8.21 -5.50 8.61
N SER A 129 -8.32 -4.46 9.42
CA SER A 129 -9.59 -3.78 9.68
C SER A 129 -10.01 -2.88 8.52
N MET A 130 -9.06 -2.33 7.77
CA MET A 130 -9.33 -1.44 6.64
C MET A 130 -9.72 -2.18 5.36
N VAL A 131 -9.46 -3.49 5.24
CA VAL A 131 -9.72 -4.27 4.02
C VAL A 131 -11.14 -4.11 3.45
N PRO A 132 -12.23 -4.22 4.23
CA PRO A 132 -13.59 -4.07 3.67
C PRO A 132 -13.83 -2.69 3.05
N VAL A 133 -13.21 -1.66 3.64
CA VAL A 133 -13.28 -0.29 3.14
C VAL A 133 -12.49 -0.17 1.84
N ALA A 134 -11.26 -0.68 1.81
CA ALA A 134 -10.43 -0.69 0.61
C ALA A 134 -11.11 -1.44 -0.54
N TYR A 135 -11.64 -2.65 -0.28
CA TYR A 135 -12.41 -3.43 -1.24
C TYR A 135 -13.57 -2.62 -1.82
N THR A 136 -14.40 -2.03 -0.97
CA THR A 136 -15.57 -1.25 -1.40
C THR A 136 -15.16 -0.04 -2.23
N ILE A 137 -14.12 0.68 -1.82
CA ILE A 137 -13.63 1.86 -2.56
C ILE A 137 -13.18 1.46 -3.96
N TYR A 138 -12.25 0.50 -4.08
CA TYR A 138 -11.66 0.14 -5.37
C TYR A 138 -12.66 -0.56 -6.31
N THR A 139 -13.57 -1.40 -5.78
CA THR A 139 -14.46 -2.21 -6.64
C THR A 139 -15.81 -1.56 -6.93
N LYS A 140 -16.31 -0.68 -6.04
CA LYS A 140 -17.68 -0.13 -6.15
C LYS A 140 -17.74 1.39 -6.34
N ILE A 141 -16.68 2.13 -6.00
CA ILE A 141 -16.72 3.60 -5.95
C ILE A 141 -15.74 4.23 -6.93
N LEU A 142 -14.49 3.78 -6.93
CA LEU A 142 -13.38 4.42 -7.62
C LEU A 142 -13.54 4.26 -9.14
N ARG A 143 -13.52 5.37 -9.88
CA ARG A 143 -13.31 5.35 -11.33
C ARG A 143 -11.82 5.33 -11.63
N HIS A 144 -11.29 4.16 -11.92
CA HIS A 144 -9.88 3.99 -12.27
C HIS A 144 -9.70 3.04 -13.45
N ASN A 145 -8.54 3.12 -14.10
CA ASN A 145 -8.16 2.19 -15.16
C ASN A 145 -6.76 1.63 -14.84
N PRO A 146 -6.66 0.35 -14.45
CA PRO A 146 -5.39 -0.31 -14.18
C PRO A 146 -4.43 -0.33 -15.38
N ASP A 147 -4.95 -0.47 -16.61
CA ASP A 147 -4.17 -0.44 -17.85
C ASP A 147 -3.67 0.97 -18.20
N ASN A 148 -4.31 2.01 -17.64
CA ASN A 148 -3.91 3.40 -17.80
C ASN A 148 -3.92 4.17 -16.47
N PRO A 149 -2.92 3.92 -15.59
CA PRO A 149 -2.81 4.60 -14.31
C PRO A 149 -2.62 6.11 -14.42
N THR A 150 -2.19 6.61 -15.58
CA THR A 150 -1.94 8.05 -15.83
C THR A 150 -3.16 8.78 -16.36
N TRP A 151 -4.30 8.11 -16.54
CA TRP A 151 -5.55 8.70 -17.00
C TRP A 151 -5.90 9.99 -16.22
N PRO A 152 -6.00 11.16 -16.89
CA PRO A 152 -6.18 12.43 -16.19
C PRO A 152 -7.50 12.61 -15.44
N ASP A 153 -8.59 11.97 -15.89
CA ASP A 153 -9.93 12.11 -15.30
C ASP A 153 -10.26 10.99 -14.29
N ARG A 154 -9.28 10.16 -13.90
CA ARG A 154 -9.47 9.13 -12.89
C ARG A 154 -9.74 9.72 -11.50
N ASP A 155 -10.41 8.96 -10.66
CA ASP A 155 -10.50 9.25 -9.24
C ASP A 155 -9.15 8.96 -8.56
N ARG A 156 -8.77 9.79 -7.60
CA ARG A 156 -7.50 9.66 -6.88
C ARG A 156 -7.75 9.15 -5.47
N PHE A 157 -7.19 7.98 -5.16
CA PHE A 157 -7.22 7.42 -3.82
C PHE A 157 -5.95 7.79 -3.06
N VAL A 158 -6.11 8.34 -1.85
CA VAL A 158 -4.98 8.72 -0.98
C VAL A 158 -5.07 7.99 0.34
N LEU A 159 -4.12 7.09 0.60
CA LEU A 159 -4.00 6.42 1.88
C LEU A 159 -3.24 7.31 2.87
N SER A 160 -3.94 8.16 3.63
CA SER A 160 -3.25 9.03 4.60
C SER A 160 -2.61 8.27 5.76
N ALA A 161 -3.14 7.10 6.11
CA ALA A 161 -2.55 6.20 7.09
C ALA A 161 -1.53 5.28 6.40
N GLY A 162 -0.40 5.87 5.95
CA GLY A 162 0.59 5.18 5.10
C GLY A 162 1.16 3.89 5.70
N HIS A 163 1.16 3.73 7.03
CA HIS A 163 1.59 2.49 7.69
C HIS A 163 0.70 1.28 7.36
N ALA A 164 -0.51 1.51 6.84
CA ALA A 164 -1.45 0.48 6.41
C ALA A 164 -1.39 0.24 4.88
N SER A 165 -0.18 0.15 4.33
CA SER A 165 0.10 0.07 2.89
C SER A 165 -0.30 -1.25 2.23
N MET A 166 -0.13 -2.37 2.94
CA MET A 166 -0.35 -3.71 2.35
C MET A 166 -1.72 -3.93 1.70
N PRO A 167 -2.86 -3.51 2.29
CA PRO A 167 -4.16 -3.60 1.62
C PRO A 167 -4.25 -2.75 0.35
N GLN A 168 -3.55 -1.61 0.29
CA GLN A 168 -3.49 -0.81 -0.93
C GLN A 168 -2.73 -1.58 -2.02
N TYR A 169 -1.58 -2.16 -1.71
CA TYR A 169 -0.83 -2.97 -2.67
C TYR A 169 -1.61 -4.21 -3.12
N ALA A 170 -2.27 -4.91 -2.18
CA ALA A 170 -3.13 -6.04 -2.51
C ALA A 170 -4.29 -5.63 -3.44
N MET A 171 -4.91 -4.47 -3.22
CA MET A 171 -5.93 -3.95 -4.13
C MET A 171 -5.36 -3.61 -5.50
N LEU A 172 -4.18 -3.00 -5.59
CA LEU A 172 -3.54 -2.69 -6.87
C LEU A 172 -3.28 -3.97 -7.66
N HIS A 173 -2.69 -4.98 -7.03
CA HIS A 173 -2.48 -6.30 -7.63
C HIS A 173 -3.80 -6.93 -8.11
N LEU A 174 -4.80 -7.05 -7.23
CA LEU A 174 -6.06 -7.73 -7.56
C LEU A 174 -6.94 -6.99 -8.57
N THR A 175 -6.78 -5.67 -8.67
CA THR A 175 -7.51 -4.88 -9.68
C THR A 175 -6.78 -4.84 -11.03
N GLY A 176 -5.59 -5.44 -11.14
CA GLY A 176 -4.88 -5.58 -12.40
C GLY A 176 -3.89 -4.45 -12.72
N TYR A 177 -3.46 -3.68 -11.72
CA TYR A 177 -2.31 -2.79 -11.93
C TYR A 177 -1.05 -3.63 -12.19
N ASP A 178 -0.04 -3.00 -12.79
CA ASP A 178 1.30 -3.58 -12.93
C ASP A 178 2.01 -3.68 -11.56
N LEU A 179 1.54 -4.63 -10.75
CA LEU A 179 2.09 -5.03 -9.47
C LEU A 179 1.88 -6.54 -9.33
N ALA A 180 2.95 -7.31 -9.38
CA ALA A 180 2.89 -8.76 -9.41
C ALA A 180 2.69 -9.34 -8.00
N LEU A 181 2.38 -10.63 -7.90
CA LEU A 181 2.26 -11.30 -6.60
C LEU A 181 3.64 -11.36 -5.90
N GLU A 182 4.70 -11.54 -6.69
CA GLU A 182 6.09 -11.54 -6.26
C GLU A 182 6.48 -10.19 -5.63
N ASP A 183 5.88 -9.09 -6.08
CA ASP A 183 6.12 -7.77 -5.47
C ASP A 183 5.51 -7.73 -4.05
N LEU A 184 4.31 -8.29 -3.83
CA LEU A 184 3.69 -8.37 -2.51
C LEU A 184 4.51 -9.27 -1.57
N GLU A 185 5.05 -10.36 -2.12
CA GLU A 185 5.92 -11.28 -1.42
C GLU A 185 7.27 -10.68 -1.02
N ASN A 186 7.72 -9.63 -1.71
CA ASN A 186 8.94 -8.89 -1.41
C ASN A 186 8.66 -7.61 -0.59
N PHE A 187 7.55 -7.57 0.14
CA PHE A 187 7.20 -6.45 1.01
C PHE A 187 8.36 -6.04 1.94
N ARG A 188 8.69 -4.73 1.93
CA ARG A 188 9.78 -4.11 2.69
C ARG A 188 11.19 -4.67 2.40
N GLN A 189 11.37 -5.41 1.31
CA GLN A 189 12.69 -5.86 0.91
C GLN A 189 13.42 -4.76 0.14
N TRP A 190 14.75 -4.86 0.13
CA TRP A 190 15.61 -3.98 -0.67
C TRP A 190 15.20 -4.07 -2.15
N GLU A 191 15.14 -2.92 -2.82
CA GLU A 191 14.73 -2.78 -4.23
C GLU A 191 13.31 -3.30 -4.57
N SER A 192 12.49 -3.66 -3.58
CA SER A 192 11.10 -4.05 -3.85
C SER A 192 10.24 -2.83 -4.22
N ARG A 193 9.21 -3.06 -5.02
CA ARG A 193 8.19 -2.05 -5.37
C ARG A 193 7.14 -1.85 -4.27
N THR A 194 7.26 -2.53 -3.15
CA THR A 194 6.30 -2.57 -2.04
C THR A 194 6.96 -2.14 -0.72
N PRO A 195 7.39 -0.87 -0.61
CA PRO A 195 7.93 -0.30 0.63
C PRO A 195 6.89 -0.29 1.76
N GLU A 196 7.34 -0.13 3.00
CA GLU A 196 6.45 -0.06 4.18
C GLU A 196 5.36 1.02 4.03
N HIS A 197 5.75 2.17 3.51
CA HIS A 197 4.87 3.31 3.29
C HIS A 197 4.68 3.52 1.79
N PRO A 198 3.48 3.88 1.29
CA PRO A 198 3.25 4.10 -0.12
C PRO A 198 4.19 5.19 -0.64
N GLU A 199 4.90 4.89 -1.73
CA GLU A 199 5.77 5.81 -2.44
C GLU A 199 5.27 6.01 -3.87
N HIS A 200 5.06 7.26 -4.28
CA HIS A 200 4.46 7.59 -5.59
C HIS A 200 5.24 7.01 -6.79
N PHE A 201 6.56 6.87 -6.66
CA PHE A 201 7.44 6.53 -7.76
C PHE A 201 7.67 5.02 -7.96
N MET A 202 7.12 4.17 -7.07
CA MET A 202 7.39 2.74 -7.08
C MET A 202 6.30 1.91 -7.80
N PRO A 203 5.13 1.61 -7.19
CA PRO A 203 4.07 0.91 -7.90
C PRO A 203 3.11 1.90 -8.59
N PRO A 204 2.67 1.61 -9.82
CA PRO A 204 1.62 2.40 -10.46
C PRO A 204 0.32 2.32 -9.66
N GLY A 205 -0.37 3.46 -9.52
CA GLY A 205 -1.60 3.56 -8.75
C GLY A 205 -1.42 4.10 -7.32
N VAL A 206 -0.19 4.32 -6.85
CA VAL A 206 0.06 5.13 -5.63
C VAL A 206 0.12 6.60 -6.00
N GLU A 207 -0.83 7.39 -5.48
CA GLU A 207 -1.03 8.79 -5.87
C GLU A 207 -0.01 9.75 -5.20
N PRO A 208 0.05 9.87 -3.86
CA PRO A 208 1.18 10.54 -3.22
C PRO A 208 2.00 9.58 -2.35
N THR A 209 3.26 9.97 -2.11
CA THR A 209 4.03 9.38 -1.01
C THR A 209 3.38 9.76 0.33
N THR A 210 3.14 8.76 1.17
CA THR A 210 2.56 8.96 2.51
C THR A 210 3.41 8.25 3.57
N GLY A 211 3.07 8.41 4.85
CA GLY A 211 3.84 7.87 5.97
C GLY A 211 3.85 8.86 7.13
N PRO A 212 4.38 10.08 6.94
CA PRO A 212 4.19 11.17 7.88
C PRO A 212 2.69 11.49 8.01
N LEU A 213 2.14 11.28 9.20
CA LEU A 213 0.72 11.46 9.47
C LEU A 213 0.26 12.89 9.12
N GLY A 214 -0.94 13.00 8.57
CA GLY A 214 -1.55 14.27 8.14
C GLY A 214 -1.20 14.70 6.72
N GLN A 215 -0.03 14.33 6.19
CA GLN A 215 0.39 14.79 4.85
C GLN A 215 -0.48 14.22 3.72
N GLY A 216 -0.87 12.95 3.82
CA GLY A 216 -1.79 12.36 2.83
C GLY A 216 -3.13 13.09 2.76
N PHE A 217 -3.69 13.49 3.90
CA PHE A 217 -4.92 14.28 3.94
C PHE A 217 -4.74 15.66 3.29
N ALA A 218 -3.65 16.37 3.60
CA ALA A 218 -3.33 17.65 2.97
C ALA A 218 -3.16 17.53 1.45
N ASN A 219 -2.47 16.48 0.99
CA ASN A 219 -2.33 16.16 -0.44
C ASN A 219 -3.70 15.93 -1.09
N GLY A 220 -4.59 15.20 -0.44
CA GLY A 220 -5.96 14.96 -0.92
C GLY A 220 -6.75 16.27 -1.11
N ILE A 221 -6.63 17.22 -0.19
CA ILE A 221 -7.24 18.56 -0.32
C ILE A 221 -6.68 19.27 -1.56
N GLY A 222 -5.36 19.30 -1.73
CA GLY A 222 -4.72 19.90 -2.89
C GLY A 222 -5.17 19.29 -4.21
N MET A 223 -5.29 17.96 -4.27
CA MET A 223 -5.81 17.24 -5.44
C MET A 223 -7.27 17.62 -5.75
N ALA A 224 -8.11 17.74 -4.73
CA ALA A 224 -9.51 18.15 -4.89
C ALA A 224 -9.63 19.60 -5.39
N MET A 225 -8.82 20.52 -4.87
CA MET A 225 -8.74 21.91 -5.35
C MET A 225 -8.30 21.96 -6.81
N ALA A 226 -7.25 21.22 -7.17
CA ALA A 226 -6.77 21.13 -8.55
C ALA A 226 -7.86 20.59 -9.50
N LYS A 227 -8.60 19.56 -9.09
CA LYS A 227 -9.73 19.02 -9.87
C LYS A 227 -10.82 20.05 -10.08
N ARG A 228 -11.21 20.79 -9.03
CA ARG A 228 -12.22 21.86 -9.12
C ARG A 228 -11.77 22.96 -10.08
N PHE A 229 -10.51 23.39 -9.97
CA PHE A 229 -9.94 24.39 -10.86
C PHE A 229 -9.91 23.92 -12.32
N TRP A 230 -9.45 22.69 -12.57
CA TRP A 230 -9.45 22.09 -13.91
C TRP A 230 -10.85 22.01 -14.54
N ARG A 231 -11.87 21.63 -13.74
CA ARG A 231 -13.26 21.59 -14.21
C ARG A 231 -13.80 22.97 -14.58
N ALA A 232 -13.45 24.00 -13.82
CA ALA A 232 -13.84 25.38 -14.13
C ALA A 232 -13.13 25.88 -15.40
N LEU A 233 -11.82 25.63 -15.51
CA LEU A 233 -11.02 26.07 -16.66
C LEU A 233 -11.46 25.36 -17.96
N SER A 234 -11.68 24.05 -17.91
CA SER A 234 -12.14 23.28 -19.08
C SER A 234 -13.51 23.71 -19.59
N ALA A 235 -14.42 24.12 -18.70
CA ALA A 235 -15.71 24.68 -19.10
C ALA A 235 -15.59 26.01 -19.86
N ILE A 236 -14.54 26.79 -19.60
CA ILE A 236 -14.26 28.07 -20.27
C ILE A 236 -13.53 27.84 -21.60
N LEU A 237 -12.49 27.00 -21.61
CA LEU A 237 -11.61 26.81 -22.77
C LEU A 237 -12.17 25.86 -23.83
N MET A 238 -13.08 24.95 -23.45
CA MET A 238 -13.68 23.97 -24.35
C MET A 238 -15.21 23.99 -24.21
N PRO A 239 -15.88 25.08 -24.64
CA PRO A 239 -17.33 25.12 -24.64
C PRO A 239 -17.85 23.98 -25.51
N ARG A 240 -18.72 23.14 -24.94
CA ARG A 240 -19.33 22.03 -25.68
C ARG A 240 -20.02 22.63 -26.91
N ARG A 241 -19.58 22.23 -28.12
CA ARG A 241 -20.38 22.47 -29.32
C ARG A 241 -21.71 21.73 -29.10
N GLN A 242 -22.80 22.50 -29.05
CA GLN A 242 -24.16 21.96 -29.07
C GLN A 242 -24.44 21.33 -30.44
#